data_AF-A0A2E9NQC9-F1
#
_entry.id   AF-A0A2E9NQC9-F1
#
_cell.length_a   1.000
_cell.length_b   1.000
_cell.length_c   1.000
_cell.angle_alpha   90.00
_cell.angle_beta   90.00
_cell.angle_gamma   90.00
#
_symmetry.space_group_name_H-M   'P 1'
#
loop_
_entity.id
_entity.type
_entity.pdbx_description
1 polymer ?
#
loop_
_entity_poly.entity_id
_entity_poly.type
_entity_poly.pdbx_seq_one_letter_code
_entity_poly.pdbx_strand_id
1 'polypeptide(L)'
;MISSRCGPRGWTNCSGGADELSPADLENRRTHEAGHNEADLGELVAEFRRARAGIVSTLDWLGVDALARTARHPRLGQPMTIVDLFFFVAEHDDHHLARMTSLARDAVDAGRS
;
A
#
# COMPACT_ATOMS: atom_id res chain seq x y z
N MET A 1 23.85 17.18 -15.13
CA MET A 1 22.58 17.85 -14.76
C MET A 1 21.43 16.89 -15.01
N ILE A 2 21.10 16.06 -14.01
CA ILE A 2 19.96 15.13 -14.10
C ILE A 2 18.78 15.85 -13.42
N SER A 3 17.89 16.41 -14.25
CA SER A 3 16.60 16.93 -13.82
C SER A 3 15.61 15.77 -13.81
N SER A 4 15.51 15.08 -12.67
CA SER A 4 14.50 14.06 -12.43
C SER A 4 13.28 14.71 -11.79
N ARG A 5 12.33 15.15 -12.64
CA ARG A 5 10.98 15.46 -12.19
C ARG A 5 10.29 14.15 -11.81
N CYS A 6 10.37 13.86 -10.52
CA CYS A 6 9.55 12.88 -9.81
C CYS A 6 8.06 13.17 -10.08
N GLY A 7 7.29 12.16 -10.47
CA GLY A 7 5.84 12.20 -10.60
C GLY A 7 5.26 10.78 -10.71
N PRO A 8 3.93 10.59 -10.70
CA PRO A 8 2.87 11.49 -10.28
C PRO A 8 2.16 10.96 -9.01
N ARG A 9 2.03 11.84 -8.01
CA ARG A 9 1.13 11.72 -6.84
C ARG A 9 1.61 10.83 -5.67
N GLY A 10 2.52 11.35 -4.84
CA GLY A 10 2.53 11.03 -3.40
C GLY A 10 3.85 10.56 -2.77
N TRP A 11 4.91 10.34 -3.56
CA TRP A 11 6.15 9.71 -3.06
C TRP A 11 7.25 10.70 -2.66
N THR A 12 6.92 11.99 -2.61
CA THR A 12 7.89 13.08 -2.38
C THR A 12 8.58 13.03 -1.02
N ASN A 13 8.07 12.23 -0.07
CA ASN A 13 8.65 12.14 1.27
C ASN A 13 9.64 10.96 1.42
N CYS A 14 9.33 9.77 0.89
CA CYS A 14 10.12 8.56 1.17
C CYS A 14 11.55 8.56 0.56
N SER A 15 11.77 9.30 -0.53
CA SER A 15 13.09 9.37 -1.19
C SER A 15 13.88 10.64 -0.90
N GLY A 16 13.22 11.68 -0.37
CA GLY A 16 13.80 12.98 -0.03
C GLY A 16 14.45 13.06 1.36
N GLY A 17 14.27 12.03 2.20
CA GLY A 17 14.83 11.98 3.55
C GLY A 17 14.09 12.88 4.54
N ALA A 18 12.76 12.95 4.50
CA ALA A 18 12.04 13.67 5.55
C ALA A 18 12.00 12.85 6.85
N ASP A 19 12.01 13.56 7.97
CA ASP A 19 12.13 12.98 9.31
C ASP A 19 10.87 12.20 9.76
N GLU A 20 9.73 12.41 9.09
CA GLU A 20 8.45 11.82 9.44
C GLU A 20 7.72 11.29 8.19
N LEU A 21 7.14 10.09 8.29
CA LEU A 21 6.32 9.48 7.24
C LEU A 21 5.01 10.27 7.03
N SER A 22 4.47 10.23 5.81
CA SER A 22 3.18 10.85 5.53
C SER A 22 2.06 10.27 6.42
N PRO A 23 1.24 11.13 7.06
CA PRO A 23 0.15 10.66 7.90
C PRO A 23 -0.92 9.95 7.06
N ALA A 24 -1.47 8.88 7.63
CA ALA A 24 -2.64 8.22 7.06
C ALA A 24 -3.87 9.15 7.17
N ASP A 25 -4.73 9.13 6.16
CA ASP A 25 -6.06 9.75 6.23
C ASP A 25 -6.95 8.92 7.17
N LEU A 26 -6.99 9.31 8.44
CA LEU A 26 -7.75 8.58 9.48
C LEU A 26 -9.26 8.67 9.30
N GLU A 27 -9.75 9.68 8.56
CA GLU A 27 -11.17 9.82 8.23
C GLU A 27 -11.56 8.95 7.04
N ASN A 28 -10.57 8.36 6.35
CA ASN A 28 -10.77 7.50 5.19
C ASN A 28 -11.62 8.16 4.09
N ARG A 29 -11.62 9.50 4.06
CA ARG A 29 -12.57 10.30 3.28
C ARG A 29 -12.42 10.02 1.80
N ARG A 30 -11.17 9.95 1.32
CA ARG A 30 -10.86 9.64 -0.08
C ARG A 30 -11.40 8.28 -0.52
N THR A 31 -11.32 7.29 0.35
CA THR A 31 -11.81 5.93 0.06
C THR A 31 -13.33 5.90 -0.03
N HIS A 32 -14.02 6.69 0.81
CA HIS A 32 -15.47 6.79 0.75
C HIS A 32 -15.94 7.54 -0.50
N GLU A 33 -15.29 8.66 -0.82
CA GLU A 33 -15.61 9.48 -1.99
C GLU A 33 -15.26 8.80 -3.34
N ALA A 34 -14.38 7.80 -3.33
CA ALA A 34 -13.97 7.06 -4.53
C ALA A 34 -15.03 6.07 -5.05
N GLY A 35 -16.11 5.82 -4.32
CA GLY A 35 -17.22 4.98 -4.81
C GLY A 35 -16.83 3.53 -5.10
N HIS A 36 -15.93 2.96 -4.29
CA HIS A 36 -15.43 1.60 -4.51
C HIS A 36 -16.51 0.52 -4.40
N ASN A 37 -17.64 0.77 -3.73
CA ASN A 37 -18.73 -0.20 -3.64
C ASN A 37 -19.58 -0.24 -4.93
N GLU A 38 -19.56 0.85 -5.68
CA GLU A 38 -20.29 1.04 -6.92
C GLU A 38 -19.45 0.67 -8.16
N ALA A 39 -18.13 0.56 -7.99
CA ALA A 39 -17.18 0.24 -9.05
C ALA A 39 -17.23 -1.24 -9.44
N ASP A 40 -16.86 -1.53 -10.70
CA ASP A 40 -16.72 -2.90 -11.17
C ASP A 40 -15.59 -3.63 -10.43
N LEU A 41 -15.88 -4.83 -9.95
CA LEU A 41 -14.92 -5.62 -9.19
C LEU A 41 -13.67 -5.96 -10.02
N GLY A 42 -13.83 -6.25 -11.31
CA GLY A 42 -12.71 -6.52 -12.22
C GLY A 42 -11.80 -5.32 -12.39
N GLU A 43 -12.38 -4.13 -12.53
CA GLU A 43 -11.65 -2.87 -12.61
C GLU A 43 -10.86 -2.56 -11.31
N LEU A 44 -11.50 -2.72 -10.15
CA LEU A 44 -10.85 -2.53 -8.85
C LEU A 44 -9.65 -3.47 -8.67
N VAL A 45 -9.80 -4.74 -9.01
CA VAL A 45 -8.70 -5.73 -8.93
C VAL A 45 -7.59 -5.39 -9.93
N ALA A 46 -7.93 -4.92 -11.12
CA ALA A 46 -6.93 -4.50 -12.11
C ALA A 46 -6.16 -3.25 -11.66
N GLU A 47 -6.83 -2.27 -11.06
CA GLU A 47 -6.17 -1.10 -10.48
C GLU A 47 -5.28 -1.47 -9.30
N PHE A 48 -5.77 -2.28 -8.37
CA PHE A 48 -4.98 -2.77 -7.24
C PHE A 48 -3.69 -3.46 -7.71
N ARG A 49 -3.79 -4.34 -8.73
CA ARG A 49 -2.62 -5.00 -9.33
C ARG A 49 -1.64 -4.01 -9.95
N ARG A 50 -2.13 -3.01 -10.69
CA ARG A 50 -1.27 -1.96 -11.28
C ARG A 50 -0.55 -1.16 -10.19
N ALA A 51 -1.24 -0.78 -9.12
CA ALA A 51 -0.65 -0.07 -8.00
C ALA A 51 0.42 -0.91 -7.28
N ARG A 52 0.13 -2.19 -7.01
CA ARG A 52 1.09 -3.11 -6.37
C ARG A 52 2.32 -3.34 -7.24
N ALA A 53 2.16 -3.52 -8.55
CA ALA A 53 3.28 -3.67 -9.48
C ALA A 53 4.17 -2.41 -9.52
N GLY A 54 3.57 -1.22 -9.53
CA GLY A 54 4.32 0.04 -9.47
C GLY A 54 5.14 0.20 -8.18
N ILE A 55 4.57 -0.23 -7.04
CA ILE A 55 5.28 -0.28 -5.76
C ILE A 55 6.49 -1.21 -5.83
N VAL A 56 6.28 -2.47 -6.27
CA VAL A 56 7.36 -3.46 -6.33
C VAL A 56 8.47 -2.99 -7.28
N SER A 57 8.12 -2.47 -8.44
CA SER A 57 9.09 -1.91 -9.39
C SER A 57 9.87 -0.73 -8.79
N THR A 58 9.26 0.07 -7.92
CA THR A 58 9.95 1.16 -7.23
C THR A 58 10.96 0.60 -6.22
N LEU A 59 10.55 -0.40 -5.43
CA LEU A 59 11.42 -1.04 -4.43
C LEU A 59 12.62 -1.74 -5.09
N ASP A 60 12.42 -2.40 -6.22
CA ASP A 60 13.47 -3.07 -6.97
C ASP A 60 14.53 -2.08 -7.52
N TRP A 61 14.10 -0.84 -7.78
CA TRP A 61 15.00 0.21 -8.24
C TRP A 61 15.76 0.92 -7.09
N LEU A 62 15.28 0.81 -5.86
CA LEU A 62 15.93 1.44 -4.71
C LEU A 62 17.18 0.66 -4.27
N GLY A 63 18.29 1.37 -4.09
CA GLY A 63 19.50 0.80 -3.50
C GLY A 63 19.33 0.50 -2.00
N VAL A 64 20.20 -0.38 -1.47
CA VAL A 64 20.20 -0.80 -0.06
C VAL A 64 20.22 0.38 0.92
N ASP A 65 21.02 1.41 0.62
CA ASP A 65 21.09 2.61 1.47
C ASP A 65 19.77 3.38 1.54
N ALA A 66 19.00 3.39 0.45
CA ALA A 66 17.68 4.02 0.42
C ALA A 66 16.66 3.18 1.19
N LEU A 67 16.70 1.85 1.06
CA LEU A 67 15.83 0.93 1.77
C LEU A 67 16.06 0.96 3.29
N ALA A 68 17.30 1.19 3.73
CA ALA A 68 17.69 1.28 5.13
C ALA A 68 17.36 2.63 5.79
N ARG A 69 16.90 3.63 5.03
CA ARG A 69 16.52 4.94 5.59
C ARG A 69 15.31 4.79 6.52
N THR A 70 15.38 5.48 7.65
CA THR A 70 14.30 5.52 8.64
C THR A 70 13.58 6.86 8.60
N ALA A 71 12.28 6.82 8.87
CA ALA A 71 11.47 8.00 9.17
C ALA A 71 10.53 7.67 10.32
N ARG A 72 10.10 8.67 11.08
CA ARG A 72 9.20 8.47 12.21
C ARG A 72 7.79 8.16 11.73
N HIS A 73 7.18 7.10 12.24
CA HIS A 73 5.78 6.81 11.95
C HIS A 73 4.86 7.71 12.82
N PRO A 74 3.96 8.52 12.23
CA PRO A 74 3.18 9.54 12.95
C PRO A 74 2.31 8.96 14.07
N ARG A 75 1.65 7.82 13.81
CA ARG A 75 0.75 7.17 14.78
C ARG A 75 1.46 6.31 15.84
N LEU A 76 2.48 5.54 15.44
CA LEU A 76 3.18 4.62 16.35
C LEU A 76 4.32 5.30 17.12
N GLY A 77 4.79 6.46 16.64
CA GLY A 77 5.86 7.23 17.26
C GLY A 77 7.21 6.52 17.27
N GLN A 78 7.42 5.53 16.40
CA GLN A 78 8.67 4.79 16.27
C GLN A 78 9.31 5.00 14.90
N PRO A 79 10.65 4.94 14.79
CA PRO A 79 11.30 4.92 13.49
C PRO A 79 10.89 3.65 12.73
N MET A 80 10.61 3.79 11.44
CA MET A 80 10.39 2.67 10.53
C MET A 80 11.24 2.86 9.29
N THR A 81 11.87 1.78 8.83
CA THR A 81 12.51 1.74 7.53
C THR A 81 11.48 1.59 6.41
N ILE A 82 11.90 1.79 5.17
CA ILE A 82 11.08 1.44 3.99
C ILE A 82 10.76 -0.07 4.02
N VAL A 83 11.73 -0.90 4.42
CA VAL A 83 11.53 -2.35 4.55
C VAL A 83 10.46 -2.69 5.57
N ASP A 84 10.53 -2.09 6.77
CA ASP A 84 9.53 -2.33 7.83
C ASP A 84 8.12 -1.92 7.38
N LEU A 85 8.01 -0.79 6.68
CA LEU A 85 6.74 -0.30 6.16
C LEU A 85 6.14 -1.27 5.13
N PHE A 86 6.93 -1.75 4.18
CA PHE A 86 6.43 -2.66 3.15
C PHE A 86 6.23 -4.09 3.65
N PHE A 87 6.96 -4.50 4.69
CA PHE A 87 6.67 -5.73 5.42
C PHE A 87 5.28 -5.68 6.06
N PHE A 88 4.94 -4.58 6.75
CA PHE A 88 3.60 -4.38 7.31
C PHE A 88 2.50 -4.41 6.22
N VAL A 89 2.76 -3.82 5.05
CA VAL A 89 1.81 -3.87 3.91
C VAL A 89 1.63 -5.30 3.40
N ALA A 90 2.69 -6.10 3.33
CA ALA A 90 2.61 -7.49 2.91
C ALA A 90 1.80 -8.34 3.90
N GLU A 91 2.04 -8.21 5.21
CA GLU A 91 1.26 -8.91 6.24
C GLU A 91 -0.22 -8.52 6.19
N HIS A 92 -0.51 -7.24 5.95
CA HIS A 92 -1.87 -6.76 5.78
C HIS A 92 -2.56 -7.37 4.55
N ASP A 93 -1.86 -7.48 3.42
CA ASP A 93 -2.39 -8.15 2.22
C ASP A 93 -2.70 -9.63 2.50
N ASP A 94 -1.79 -10.35 3.15
CA ASP A 94 -1.97 -11.77 3.50
C ASP A 94 -3.18 -11.98 4.42
N HIS A 95 -3.37 -11.10 5.41
CA HIS A 95 -4.54 -11.12 6.28
C HIS A 95 -5.85 -11.01 5.50
N HIS A 96 -5.94 -10.05 4.56
CA HIS A 96 -7.14 -9.87 3.75
C HIS A 96 -7.37 -11.01 2.77
N LEU A 97 -6.32 -11.53 2.14
CA LEU A 97 -6.43 -12.69 1.25
C LEU A 97 -6.90 -13.94 1.99
N ALA A 98 -6.40 -14.17 3.20
CA ALA A 98 -6.86 -15.25 4.05
C ALA A 98 -8.36 -15.09 4.38
N ARG A 99 -8.80 -13.86 4.71
CA ARG A 99 -10.21 -13.59 5.02
C ARG A 99 -11.13 -13.79 3.82
N MET A 100 -10.76 -13.27 2.65
CA MET A 100 -11.51 -13.46 1.40
C MET A 100 -11.61 -14.94 1.04
N THR A 101 -10.52 -15.69 1.19
CA THR A 101 -10.50 -17.13 0.92
C THR A 101 -11.44 -17.90 1.85
N SER A 102 -11.47 -17.54 3.13
CA SER A 102 -12.42 -18.12 4.10
C SER A 102 -13.87 -17.85 3.68
N LEU A 103 -14.22 -16.60 3.38
CA LEU A 103 -15.57 -16.24 2.96
C LEU A 103 -16.01 -16.94 1.68
N ALA A 104 -15.10 -17.10 0.71
CA ALA A 104 -15.39 -17.79 -0.54
C ALA A 104 -15.71 -19.28 -0.31
N ARG A 105 -15.03 -19.93 0.65
CA ARG A 105 -15.31 -21.32 1.04
C ARG A 105 -16.68 -21.44 1.71
N ASP A 106 -16.96 -20.57 2.68
CA ASP A 106 -18.23 -20.57 3.41
C ASP A 106 -19.42 -20.39 2.45
N ALA A 107 -19.29 -19.51 1.45
CA ALA A 107 -20.32 -19.27 0.44
C ALA A 107 -20.55 -20.50 -0.47
N VAL A 108 -19.49 -21.21 -0.85
CA VAL A 108 -19.59 -22.45 -1.64
C VAL A 108 -20.28 -23.55 -0.84
N ASP A 109 -19.96 -23.68 0.45
CA ASP A 109 -20.54 -24.70 1.32
C ASP A 109 -22.01 -24.42 1.63
N ALA A 110 -22.36 -23.14 1.82
CA ALA A 110 -23.74 -22.70 1.99
C ALA A 110 -24.61 -22.93 0.73
N GLY A 111 -24.04 -22.80 -0.47
CA GLY A 111 -24.74 -23.08 -1.73
C GLY A 111 -24.86 -24.57 -2.09
N ARG A 112 -24.17 -25.45 -1.34
CA ARG A 112 -24.23 -26.91 -1.48
C ARG A 112 -25.19 -27.58 -0.49
N SER A 113 -25.75 -26.82 0.44
CA SER A 113 -26.70 -27.26 1.48
C SER A 113 -28.13 -26.89 1.10
#